data_AF-A0AAV7SJK5-F1
#
_entry.id   AF-A0AAV7SJK5-F1
#
_cell.length_a   1.000
_cell.length_b   1.000
_cell.length_c   1.000
_cell.angle_alpha   90.00
_cell.angle_beta   90.00
_cell.angle_gamma   90.00
#
_symmetry.space_group_name_H-M   'P 1'
#
loop_
_entity.id
_entity.type
_entity.pdbx_description
1 polymer ?
#
loop_
_entity_poly.entity_id
_entity_poly.type
_entity_poly.pdbx_seq_one_letter_code
_entity_poly.pdbx_strand_id
1 'polypeptide(L)'
;MMCEVMPTINEDTPLSQRGSQSSGSDSDSHFEQLMVNMLDERDRLLDTLRETQESLNLAQQRLQDVIYDRDSLQRQLNSALPQCGTGNQGERGGVRVHPEKKKEEIEVKK
;
A
#
# COMPACT_ATOMS: atom_id res chain seq x y z
N MET A 1 27.94 9.18 3.16
CA MET A 1 27.34 9.83 4.33
C MET A 1 28.48 10.08 5.30
N MET A 2 28.84 11.35 5.49
CA MET A 2 29.80 11.75 6.51
C MET A 2 28.97 12.08 7.74
N CYS A 3 29.03 11.22 8.76
CA CYS A 3 28.48 11.54 10.07
C CYS A 3 29.43 12.56 10.69
N GLU A 4 29.08 13.84 10.62
CA GLU A 4 29.85 14.92 11.19
C GLU A 4 29.92 14.71 12.72
N VAL A 5 31.11 14.45 13.24
CA VAL A 5 31.39 14.26 14.67
C VAL A 5 31.25 15.60 15.39
N MET A 6 30.46 15.63 16.46
CA MET A 6 30.36 16.83 17.32
C MET A 6 31.73 17.15 17.93
N PRO A 7 32.19 18.41 17.89
CA PRO A 7 33.48 18.77 18.47
C PRO A 7 33.44 18.61 20.00
N THR A 8 34.40 17.87 20.54
CA THR A 8 34.64 17.74 21.97
C THR A 8 35.28 19.02 22.50
N ILE A 9 34.74 19.57 23.60
CA ILE A 9 35.35 20.71 24.31
C ILE A 9 36.51 20.21 25.20
N ASN A 10 37.59 20.99 25.33
CA ASN A 10 38.74 20.67 26.17
C ASN A 10 38.52 21.17 27.62
N GLU A 11 38.58 20.25 28.60
CA GLU A 11 38.34 20.45 30.04
C GLU A 11 39.52 21.08 30.83
N ASP A 12 40.53 21.67 30.17
CA ASP A 12 41.77 22.13 30.86
C ASP A 12 42.03 23.64 30.70
N THR A 13 40.96 24.45 30.72
CA THR A 13 41.12 25.91 30.88
C THR A 13 40.82 26.27 32.34
N PRO A 14 41.83 26.61 33.17
CA PRO A 14 41.57 27.03 34.54
C PRO A 14 40.88 28.40 34.50
N LEU A 15 39.54 28.37 34.57
CA LEU A 15 38.67 29.52 34.81
C LEU A 15 39.07 30.14 36.16
N SER A 16 40.05 31.05 36.10
CA SER A 16 40.37 31.93 37.20
C SER A 16 39.15 32.80 37.48
N GLN A 17 38.48 32.47 38.58
CA GLN A 17 38.01 33.43 39.57
C GLN A 17 37.16 34.59 39.04
N ARG A 18 35.84 34.38 38.90
CA ARG A 18 34.87 35.38 39.36
C ARG A 18 33.53 34.73 39.70
N GLY A 19 33.14 34.87 40.96
CA GLY A 19 32.05 34.11 41.57
C GLY A 19 30.65 34.39 41.02
N SER A 20 29.84 33.33 41.02
CA SER A 20 28.42 33.34 41.36
C SER A 20 27.96 31.89 41.50
N GLN A 21 28.38 31.27 42.61
CA GLN A 21 27.64 30.15 43.17
C GLN A 21 26.31 30.71 43.67
N SER A 22 25.19 30.32 43.05
CA SER A 22 23.82 30.23 43.62
C SER A 22 22.65 30.74 42.75
N SER A 23 22.85 31.29 41.54
CA SER A 23 21.72 31.78 40.71
C SER A 23 21.69 31.27 39.26
N GLY A 24 22.70 30.50 38.83
CA GLY A 24 22.73 29.85 37.50
C GLY A 24 22.17 28.41 37.48
N SER A 25 22.14 27.74 38.65
CA SER A 25 21.80 26.31 38.74
C SER A 25 20.36 26.01 38.33
N ASP A 26 19.40 26.87 38.65
CA ASP A 26 17.98 26.63 38.35
C ASP A 26 17.68 26.75 36.84
N SER A 27 18.38 27.64 36.14
CA SER A 27 18.24 27.83 34.69
C SER A 27 18.89 26.68 33.91
N ASP A 28 20.05 26.21 34.37
CA ASP A 28 20.73 25.05 33.77
C ASP A 28 19.89 23.77 33.95
N SER A 29 19.34 23.54 35.14
CA SER A 29 18.42 22.42 35.39
C SER A 29 17.12 22.51 34.57
N HIS A 30 16.58 23.71 34.35
CA HIS A 30 15.41 23.88 33.49
C HIS A 30 15.71 23.50 32.03
N PHE A 31 16.89 23.85 31.53
CA PHE A 31 17.31 23.50 30.17
C PHE A 31 17.59 22.01 30.02
N GLU A 32 18.22 21.38 31.03
CA GLU A 32 18.42 19.92 31.07
C GLU A 32 17.07 19.19 31.04
N GLN A 33 16.10 19.61 31.86
CA GLN A 33 14.77 19.01 31.87
C GLN A 33 14.04 19.17 30.53
N LEU A 34 14.17 20.32 29.88
CA LEU A 34 13.62 20.54 28.54
C LEU A 34 14.27 19.61 27.52
N MET A 35 15.58 19.42 27.59
CA MET A 35 16.30 18.51 26.69
C MET A 35 15.82 17.06 26.87
N VAL A 36 15.64 16.60 28.11
CA VAL A 36 15.08 15.27 28.40
C VAL A 36 13.68 15.13 27.80
N ASN A 37 12.80 16.11 28.05
CA ASN A 37 11.43 16.08 27.51
C ASN A 37 11.43 16.04 25.97
N MET A 38 12.30 16.82 25.32
CA MET A 38 12.42 16.85 23.86
C MET A 38 12.92 15.51 23.30
N LEU A 39 13.85 14.84 23.98
CA LEU A 39 14.34 13.52 23.59
C LEU A 39 13.25 12.45 23.77
N ASP A 40 12.52 12.49 24.89
CA ASP A 40 11.40 11.58 25.16
C ASP A 40 10.28 11.76 24.14
N GLU A 41 9.93 13.01 23.80
CA GLU A 41 8.93 13.31 22.78
C GLU A 41 9.38 12.83 21.40
N ARG A 42 10.65 13.05 21.03
CA ARG A 42 11.22 12.53 19.79
C ARG A 42 11.10 11.01 19.73
N ASP A 43 11.47 10.32 20.80
CA ASP A 43 11.45 8.85 20.84
C ASP A 43 10.01 8.33 20.74
N ARG A 44 9.05 8.94 21.44
CA ARG A 44 7.61 8.63 21.29
C ARG A 44 7.09 8.86 19.86
N LEU A 45 7.51 9.96 19.22
CA LEU A 45 7.14 10.26 17.84
C LEU A 45 7.74 9.24 16.86
N LEU A 46 8.98 8.80 17.08
CA LEU A 46 9.62 7.77 16.28
C LEU A 46 8.89 6.42 16.41
N ASP A 47 8.46 6.05 17.61
CA ASP A 47 7.69 4.83 17.82
C ASP A 47 6.31 4.90 17.16
N THR A 48 5.60 6.03 17.32
CA THR A 48 4.33 6.27 16.62
C THR A 48 4.49 6.21 15.10
N LEU A 49 5.58 6.77 14.57
CA LEU A 49 5.87 6.74 13.13
C LEU A 49 6.10 5.30 12.65
N ARG A 50 6.82 4.47 13.41
CA ARG A 50 7.02 3.06 13.08
C ARG A 50 5.70 2.28 13.09
N GLU A 51 4.90 2.43 14.15
CA GLU A 51 3.59 1.76 14.26
C GLU A 51 2.65 2.14 13.11
N THR A 52 2.59 3.43 12.76
CA THR A 52 1.76 3.90 11.64
C THR A 52 2.25 3.37 10.30
N GLN A 53 3.56 3.27 10.08
CA GLN A 53 4.14 2.65 8.88
C GLN A 53 3.82 1.15 8.79
N GLU A 54 3.90 0.42 9.89
CA GLU A 54 3.52 -1.00 9.95
C GLU A 54 2.03 -1.20 9.65
N SER A 55 1.16 -0.37 10.25
CA SER A 55 -0.28 -0.39 9.96
C SER A 55 -0.57 -0.06 8.49
N LEU A 56 0.14 0.90 7.91
CA LEU A 56 0.01 1.25 6.50
C LEU A 56 0.41 0.07 5.60
N ASN A 57 1.54 -0.57 5.88
CA ASN A 57 2.01 -1.74 5.13
C ASN A 57 0.98 -2.88 5.18
N LEU A 58 0.38 -3.14 6.35
CA LEU A 58 -0.68 -4.15 6.49
C LEU A 58 -1.92 -3.78 5.67
N ALA A 59 -2.34 -2.52 5.68
CA ALA A 59 -3.47 -2.05 4.90
C ALA A 59 -3.21 -2.17 3.38
N GLN A 60 -1.98 -1.87 2.94
CA GLN A 60 -1.56 -2.03 1.54
C GLN A 60 -1.58 -3.50 1.12
N GLN A 61 -1.14 -4.42 1.97
CA GLN A 61 -1.22 -5.85 1.67
C GLN A 61 -2.67 -6.31 1.49
N ARG A 62 -3.56 -5.92 2.41
CA ARG A 62 -4.99 -6.23 2.29
C ARG A 62 -5.62 -5.65 1.03
N LEU A 63 -5.21 -4.44 0.64
CA LEU A 63 -5.66 -3.83 -0.60
C LEU A 63 -5.27 -4.68 -1.82
N GLN A 64 -4.04 -5.23 -1.84
CA GLN A 64 -3.60 -6.10 -2.92
C GLN A 64 -4.38 -7.41 -2.97
N ASP A 65 -4.70 -8.00 -1.82
CA ASP A 65 -5.53 -9.20 -1.74
C ASP A 65 -6.94 -8.93 -2.32
N VAL A 66 -7.55 -7.79 -1.95
CA VAL A 66 -8.85 -7.36 -2.48
C VAL A 66 -8.80 -7.09 -4.00
N ILE A 67 -7.72 -6.49 -4.49
CA ILE A 67 -7.49 -6.27 -5.93
C ILE A 67 -7.42 -7.61 -6.67
N TYR A 68 -6.69 -8.58 -6.11
CA TYR A 68 -6.59 -9.92 -6.67
C TYR A 68 -7.96 -10.61 -6.75
N ASP A 69 -8.73 -10.55 -5.66
CA ASP A 69 -10.08 -11.14 -5.60
C ASP A 69 -11.02 -10.49 -6.61
N ARG A 70 -11.01 -9.15 -6.70
CA ARG A 70 -11.76 -8.41 -7.71
C ARG A 70 -11.41 -8.89 -9.12
N ASP A 71 -10.13 -8.99 -9.44
CA ASP A 71 -9.67 -9.39 -10.78
C ASP A 71 -10.02 -10.87 -11.07
N SER A 72 -9.96 -11.73 -10.07
CA SER A 72 -10.42 -13.12 -10.15
C SER A 72 -11.91 -13.21 -10.47
N LEU A 73 -12.74 -12.47 -9.72
CA LEU A 73 -14.19 -12.41 -9.94
C LEU A 73 -14.53 -11.80 -11.31
N GLN A 74 -13.81 -10.75 -11.73
CA GLN A 74 -14.00 -10.15 -13.04
C GLN A 74 -13.71 -11.14 -14.17
N ARG A 75 -12.64 -11.93 -14.05
CA ARG A 75 -12.34 -13.01 -15.01
C ARG A 75 -13.44 -14.07 -15.03
N GLN A 76 -13.93 -14.49 -13.87
CA GLN A 76 -15.03 -15.46 -13.77
C GLN A 76 -16.29 -14.93 -14.45
N LEU A 77 -16.67 -13.67 -14.18
CA LEU A 77 -17.80 -13.01 -14.83
C LEU A 77 -17.64 -12.97 -16.35
N ASN A 78 -16.49 -12.54 -16.84
CA ASN A 78 -16.20 -12.48 -18.28
C ASN A 78 -16.23 -13.87 -18.94
N SER A 79 -15.86 -14.93 -18.22
CA SER A 79 -15.93 -16.30 -18.73
C SER A 79 -17.34 -16.90 -18.67
N ALA A 80 -18.17 -16.43 -17.73
CA ALA A 80 -19.54 -16.89 -17.54
C ALA A 80 -20.54 -16.16 -18.44
N LEU A 81 -20.23 -14.95 -18.91
CA LEU A 81 -21.02 -14.26 -19.92
C LEU A 81 -20.72 -14.88 -21.29
N PRO A 82 -21.71 -15.49 -21.98
CA PRO A 82 -21.50 -15.94 -23.34
C PRO A 82 -21.18 -14.72 -24.22
N GLN A 83 -20.17 -14.84 -25.09
CA GLN A 83 -19.75 -13.86 -26.11
C GLN A 83 -20.86 -13.47 -27.13
N CYS A 84 -22.12 -13.85 -26.86
CA CYS A 84 -23.29 -13.69 -27.71
C CYS A 84 -23.75 -12.22 -27.87
N GLY A 85 -23.25 -11.29 -27.03
CA GLY A 85 -23.64 -9.89 -27.06
C GLY A 85 -22.97 -9.02 -28.14
N THR A 86 -21.87 -9.46 -28.74
CA THR A 86 -21.12 -8.68 -29.74
C THR A 86 -20.99 -9.36 -31.10
N GLY A 87 -21.48 -10.61 -31.25
CA GLY A 87 -21.44 -11.37 -32.51
C GLY A 87 -22.70 -11.32 -33.37
N ASN A 88 -23.82 -10.76 -32.89
CA ASN A 88 -25.12 -10.86 -33.57
C ASN A 88 -25.52 -9.64 -34.44
N GLN A 89 -24.57 -9.02 -35.14
CA GLN A 89 -24.87 -8.10 -36.26
C GLN A 89 -24.38 -8.59 -37.63
N GLY A 90 -23.67 -9.72 -37.72
CA GLY A 90 -23.04 -10.16 -38.97
C GLY A 90 -23.74 -11.28 -39.77
N GLU A 91 -24.49 -12.19 -39.14
CA GLU A 91 -24.83 -13.48 -39.78
C GLU A 91 -26.34 -13.71 -39.98
N ARG A 92 -27.08 -12.70 -40.49
CA ARG A 92 -28.39 -12.92 -41.15
C ARG A 92 -28.27 -12.94 -42.67
N GLY A 93 -27.19 -13.53 -43.19
CA GLY A 93 -26.86 -13.51 -44.61
C GLY A 93 -26.40 -14.85 -45.13
N GLY A 94 -27.30 -15.84 -45.22
CA GLY A 94 -27.13 -16.95 -46.14
C GLY A 94 -26.89 -18.32 -45.51
N VAL A 95 -27.98 -19.05 -45.28
CA VAL A 95 -27.99 -20.49 -45.50
C VAL A 95 -29.25 -20.82 -46.29
N ARG A 96 -29.12 -20.75 -47.63
CA ARG A 96 -30.08 -21.35 -48.56
C ARG A 96 -29.88 -22.86 -48.48
N VAL A 97 -30.75 -23.56 -47.77
CA VAL A 97 -30.75 -25.03 -47.75
C VAL A 97 -31.37 -25.51 -49.06
N HIS A 98 -30.53 -26.04 -49.96
CA HIS A 98 -30.96 -26.85 -51.10
C HIS A 98 -31.65 -28.14 -50.59
N PRO A 99 -32.90 -28.45 -50.97
CA PRO A 99 -33.51 -29.73 -50.65
C PRO A 99 -33.25 -30.69 -51.80
N GLU A 100 -32.16 -31.46 -51.76
CA GLU A 100 -32.00 -32.60 -52.68
C GLU A 100 -31.96 -33.93 -51.91
N LYS A 101 -32.96 -34.74 -52.25
CA LYS A 101 -33.00 -36.21 -52.27
C LYS A 101 -32.79 -36.94 -50.94
N LYS A 102 -33.91 -37.16 -50.24
CA LYS A 102 -34.17 -38.42 -49.50
C LYS A 102 -35.64 -38.50 -49.07
N LYS A 103 -36.54 -38.73 -50.03
CA LYS A 103 -37.91 -39.23 -49.78
C LYS A 103 -38.40 -40.03 -50.98
N GLU A 104 -37.66 -41.08 -51.30
CA GLU A 104 -38.16 -42.21 -52.07
C GLU A 104 -37.70 -43.41 -51.24
N GLU A 105 -38.63 -43.99 -50.47
CA GLU A 105 -38.59 -45.31 -49.79
C GLU A 105 -39.48 -45.31 -48.52
N ILE A 106 -40.70 -44.78 -48.56
CA ILE A 106 -41.78 -45.26 -47.66
C ILE A 106 -43.14 -45.09 -48.38
N GLU A 107 -43.30 -45.70 -49.54
CA GLU A 107 -44.63 -46.00 -50.10
C GLU A 107 -44.61 -47.39 -50.74
N VAL A 108 -44.20 -48.38 -49.95
CA VAL A 108 -44.55 -49.78 -50.18
C VAL A 108 -44.91 -50.32 -48.80
N LYS A 109 -46.22 -50.50 -48.57
CA LYS A 109 -46.91 -51.03 -47.37
C LYS A 109 -47.80 -50.02 -46.65
N LYS A 110 -48.94 -49.70 -47.26
CA LYS A 110 -50.25 -49.89 -46.61
C LYS A 110 -51.36 -49.91 -47.64
#